data_AF-A0A1B6FXP1-F1
#
_entry.id   AF-A0A1B6FXP1-F1
#
_cell.length_a   1.000
_cell.length_b   1.000
_cell.length_c   1.000
_cell.angle_alpha   90.00
_cell.angle_beta   90.00
_cell.angle_gamma   90.00
#
_symmetry.space_group_name_H-M   'P 1'
#
loop_
_entity.id
_entity.type
_entity.pdbx_description
1 polymer ?
#
loop_
_entity_poly.entity_id
_entity_poly.type
_entity_poly.pdbx_seq_one_letter_code
_entity_poly.pdbx_strand_id
1 'polypeptide(L)'
;EDYYTRLTKRDAGEDTKTYKQKVATILNVLPDLPMWKDDKYLKIIAENSLEDDEQRPGESTDDFYDRVYAQKPGESNDDYKKRVYTKRTDETNEEYVTRITTLRKMFPDSPAWTDDDSLSHSIEYYKLLYKQQPGETSE
;
A
#
# COMPACT_ATOMS: atom_id res chain seq x y z
N GLU A 1 11.70 27.10 3.28
CA GLU A 1 10.58 26.39 2.61
C GLU A 1 9.86 27.43 1.77
N ASP A 2 9.73 27.18 0.46
CA ASP A 2 9.19 28.16 -0.47
C ASP A 2 7.66 28.15 -0.47
N TYR A 3 7.04 29.24 -0.93
CA TYR A 3 5.60 29.46 -0.82
C TYR A 3 4.75 28.28 -1.32
N TYR A 4 5.03 27.77 -2.53
CA TYR A 4 4.28 26.65 -3.10
C TYR A 4 4.59 25.30 -2.45
N THR A 5 5.83 25.06 -2.03
CA THR A 5 6.19 23.84 -1.28
C THR A 5 5.38 23.72 0.01
N ARG A 6 5.22 24.84 0.73
CA ARG A 6 4.40 24.87 1.95
C ARG A 6 2.92 24.56 1.67
N LEU A 7 2.38 24.98 0.53
CA LEU A 7 0.98 24.74 0.17
C LEU A 7 0.72 23.30 -0.26
N THR A 8 1.69 22.67 -0.92
CA THR A 8 1.56 21.31 -1.44
C THR A 8 2.09 20.23 -0.49
N LYS A 9 2.73 20.60 0.61
CA LYS A 9 3.23 19.65 1.61
C LYS A 9 2.08 18.93 2.33
N ARG A 10 2.24 17.62 2.52
CA ARG A 10 1.44 16.83 3.47
C ARG A 10 2.13 16.83 4.83
N ASP A 11 1.41 17.24 5.87
CA ASP A 11 1.98 17.35 7.21
C ASP A 11 2.11 15.97 7.87
N ALA A 12 3.05 15.85 8.82
CA ALA A 12 3.26 14.59 9.53
C ALA A 12 1.99 14.20 10.30
N GLY A 13 1.44 13.01 10.01
CA GLY A 13 0.19 12.52 10.60
C GLY A 13 -1.08 13.05 9.92
N GLU A 14 -0.97 13.88 8.87
CA GLU A 14 -2.11 14.26 8.04
C GLU A 14 -2.54 13.06 7.18
N ASP A 15 -3.78 12.63 7.33
CA ASP A 15 -4.35 11.59 6.48
C ASP A 15 -4.63 12.12 5.06
N THR A 16 -4.73 11.20 4.10
CA THR A 16 -4.82 11.52 2.68
C THR A 16 -6.11 12.29 2.35
N LYS A 17 -7.22 12.00 3.04
CA LYS A 17 -8.49 12.71 2.87
C LYS A 17 -8.38 14.16 3.35
N THR A 18 -7.77 14.38 4.51
CA THR A 18 -7.50 15.70 5.07
C THR A 18 -6.58 16.49 4.13
N TYR A 19 -5.52 15.86 3.61
CA TYR A 19 -4.62 16.47 2.64
C TYR A 19 -5.36 16.88 1.34
N LYS A 20 -6.15 15.99 0.74
CA LYS A 20 -6.95 16.27 -0.46
C LYS A 20 -7.90 17.45 -0.24
N GLN A 21 -8.54 17.51 0.94
CA GLN A 21 -9.43 18.61 1.30
C GLN A 21 -8.67 19.95 1.46
N LYS A 22 -7.47 19.93 2.03
CA LYS A 22 -6.59 21.10 2.12
C LYS A 22 -6.24 21.63 0.73
N VAL A 23 -5.77 20.77 -0.17
CA VAL A 23 -5.42 21.16 -1.55
C VAL A 23 -6.63 21.72 -2.29
N ALA A 24 -7.80 21.07 -2.19
CA ALA A 24 -9.04 21.55 -2.79
C ALA A 24 -9.46 22.94 -2.26
N THR A 25 -9.28 23.18 -0.96
CA THR A 25 -9.56 24.48 -0.34
C THR A 25 -8.62 25.57 -0.88
N ILE A 26 -7.33 25.27 -1.01
CA ILE A 26 -6.34 26.21 -1.57
C ILE A 26 -6.68 26.52 -3.04
N LEU A 27 -7.06 25.52 -3.84
CA LEU A 27 -7.48 25.71 -5.23
C LEU A 27 -8.71 26.62 -5.33
N ASN A 28 -9.71 26.43 -4.47
CA ASN A 28 -10.93 27.23 -4.48
C ASN A 28 -10.68 28.69 -4.05
N VAL A 29 -9.80 28.93 -3.08
CA VAL A 29 -9.51 30.28 -2.56
C VAL A 29 -8.52 31.02 -3.46
N LEU A 30 -7.57 30.31 -4.08
CA LEU A 30 -6.49 30.87 -4.89
C LEU A 30 -6.37 30.15 -6.25
N PRO A 31 -7.40 30.25 -7.13
CA PRO A 31 -7.44 29.47 -8.38
C PRO A 31 -6.41 29.92 -9.42
N ASP A 32 -5.92 31.16 -9.33
CA ASP A 32 -5.02 31.75 -10.32
C ASP A 32 -3.53 31.50 -10.03
N LEU A 33 -3.19 30.71 -9.01
CA LEU A 33 -1.79 30.44 -8.69
C LEU A 33 -1.11 29.67 -9.84
N PRO A 34 0.07 30.13 -10.32
CA PRO A 34 0.84 29.44 -11.36
C PRO A 34 1.15 27.97 -11.06
N MET A 35 1.22 27.58 -9.79
CA MET A 35 1.52 26.21 -9.38
C MET A 35 0.51 25.18 -9.92
N TRP A 36 -0.73 25.60 -10.21
CA TRP A 36 -1.76 24.72 -10.78
C TRP A 36 -1.48 24.32 -12.24
N LYS A 37 -0.50 24.95 -12.89
CA LYS A 37 -0.08 24.67 -14.28
C LYS A 37 1.36 24.15 -14.37
N ASP A 38 2.02 23.97 -13.24
CA ASP A 38 3.42 23.56 -13.16
C ASP A 38 3.48 22.08 -12.75
N ASP A 39 3.99 21.26 -13.66
CA ASP A 39 4.10 19.80 -13.52
C ASP A 39 4.80 19.38 -12.23
N LYS A 40 5.76 20.18 -11.74
CA LYS A 40 6.46 19.91 -10.48
C LYS A 40 5.47 19.84 -9.31
N TYR A 41 4.56 20.82 -9.20
CA TYR A 41 3.63 20.89 -8.08
C TYR A 41 2.44 19.95 -8.26
N LEU A 42 1.99 19.75 -9.50
CA LEU A 42 0.98 18.73 -9.81
C LEU A 42 1.46 17.33 -9.41
N LYS A 43 2.72 17.00 -9.68
CA LYS A 43 3.33 15.74 -9.25
C LYS A 43 3.40 15.62 -7.73
N ILE A 44 3.85 16.66 -7.01
CA ILE A 44 3.89 16.65 -5.54
C ILE A 44 2.49 16.45 -4.95
N ILE A 45 1.48 17.15 -5.49
CA ILE A 45 0.09 17.01 -5.04
C ILE A 45 -0.42 15.59 -5.28
N ALA A 46 -0.16 15.03 -6.47
CA ALA A 46 -0.55 13.68 -6.80
C ALA A 46 0.10 12.66 -5.85
N GLU A 47 1.42 12.75 -5.64
CA GLU A 47 2.16 11.87 -4.73
C GLU A 47 1.66 11.95 -3.27
N ASN A 48 1.41 13.16 -2.77
CA ASN A 48 0.89 13.34 -1.42
C ASN A 48 -0.60 12.96 -1.28
N SER A 49 -1.32 12.87 -2.39
CA SER A 49 -2.72 12.43 -2.46
C SER A 49 -2.87 10.91 -2.55
N LEU A 50 -1.77 10.16 -2.61
CA LEU A 50 -1.83 8.70 -2.57
C LEU A 50 -2.02 8.22 -1.13
N GLU A 51 -2.79 7.16 -0.97
CA GLU A 51 -2.73 6.38 0.26
C GLU A 51 -1.36 5.69 0.37
N ASP A 52 -0.91 5.40 1.59
CA ASP A 52 0.42 4.80 1.82
C ASP A 52 0.58 3.46 1.08
N ASP A 53 -0.53 2.75 0.87
CA ASP A 53 -0.62 1.44 0.27
C ASP A 53 -1.02 1.46 -1.22
N GLU A 54 -0.96 2.64 -1.86
CA GLU A 54 -1.11 2.82 -3.32
C GLU A 54 0.24 2.89 -4.04
N GLN A 55 0.28 2.33 -5.26
CA GLN A 55 1.46 2.35 -6.13
C GLN A 55 1.63 3.74 -6.76
N ARG A 56 2.84 4.29 -6.66
CA ARG A 56 3.13 5.63 -7.18
C ARG A 56 3.25 5.62 -8.70
N PRO A 57 2.91 6.73 -9.39
CA PRO A 57 3.14 6.84 -10.83
C PRO A 57 4.61 6.62 -11.21
N GLY A 58 4.87 5.60 -12.02
CA GLY A 58 6.22 5.22 -12.48
C GLY A 58 7.03 4.37 -11.49
N GLU A 59 6.47 4.01 -10.33
CA GLU A 59 7.05 3.04 -9.41
C GLU A 59 6.85 1.63 -9.96
N SER A 60 7.89 0.79 -9.91
CA SER A 60 7.73 -0.61 -10.30
C SER A 60 6.91 -1.37 -9.26
N THR A 61 6.30 -2.49 -9.65
CA THR A 61 5.55 -3.33 -8.69
C THR A 61 6.44 -3.83 -7.55
N ASP A 62 7.71 -4.11 -7.84
CA ASP A 62 8.68 -4.55 -6.84
C ASP A 62 9.04 -3.41 -5.88
N ASP A 63 9.32 -2.20 -6.37
CA ASP A 63 9.60 -1.04 -5.52
C ASP A 63 8.40 -0.70 -4.62
N PHE A 64 7.19 -0.81 -5.17
CA PHE A 64 5.96 -0.65 -4.41
C PHE A 64 5.83 -1.68 -3.28
N TYR A 65 6.04 -2.97 -3.60
CA TYR A 65 5.96 -4.02 -2.59
C TYR A 65 7.05 -3.88 -1.53
N ASP A 66 8.28 -3.52 -1.91
CA ASP A 66 9.36 -3.27 -0.95
C ASP A 66 9.02 -2.11 -0.02
N ARG A 67 8.60 -0.96 -0.57
CA ARG A 67 8.23 0.21 0.23
C ARG A 67 7.09 -0.07 1.21
N VAL A 68 6.03 -0.76 0.76
CA VAL A 68 4.80 -0.94 1.55
C VAL A 68 4.89 -2.14 2.49
N TYR A 69 5.59 -3.20 2.07
CA TYR A 69 5.57 -4.50 2.74
C TYR A 69 6.91 -4.97 3.28
N ALA A 70 8.02 -4.25 3.12
CA ALA A 70 9.20 -4.57 3.92
C ALA A 70 8.86 -4.54 5.42
N GLN A 71 9.53 -5.41 6.19
CA GLN A 71 9.41 -5.41 7.65
C GLN A 71 9.97 -4.09 8.19
N LYS A 72 9.20 -3.42 9.04
CA LYS A 72 9.62 -2.11 9.57
C LYS A 72 10.70 -2.29 10.64
N PRO A 73 11.63 -1.34 10.81
CA PRO A 73 12.57 -1.38 11.92
C PRO A 73 11.85 -1.48 13.28
N GLY A 74 12.16 -2.53 14.04
CA GLY A 74 11.55 -2.79 15.35
C GLY A 74 10.16 -3.45 15.31
N GLU A 75 9.61 -3.74 14.13
CA GLU A 75 8.38 -4.53 13.98
C GLU A 75 8.64 -6.00 14.34
N SER A 76 7.84 -6.56 15.23
CA SER A 76 7.95 -7.97 15.59
C SER A 76 7.58 -8.86 14.40
N ASN A 77 8.08 -10.10 14.38
CA ASN A 77 7.75 -11.04 13.30
C ASN A 77 6.25 -11.35 13.25
N ASP A 78 5.58 -11.40 14.41
CA ASP A 78 4.13 -11.64 14.49
C ASP A 78 3.33 -10.44 13.97
N ASP A 79 3.70 -9.22 14.37
CA ASP A 79 3.05 -7.99 13.86
C ASP A 79 3.22 -7.86 12.35
N TYR A 80 4.44 -8.15 11.85
CA TYR A 80 4.72 -8.14 10.43
C TYR A 80 3.87 -9.17 9.68
N LYS A 81 3.83 -10.41 10.19
CA LYS A 81 3.02 -11.48 9.62
C LYS A 81 1.54 -11.11 9.60
N LYS A 82 1.00 -10.64 10.73
CA LYS A 82 -0.39 -10.16 10.84
C LYS A 82 -0.69 -9.09 9.78
N ARG A 83 0.20 -8.11 9.60
CA ARG A 83 0.05 -7.04 8.60
C ARG A 83 0.05 -7.58 7.18
N VAL A 84 0.96 -8.51 6.85
CA VAL A 84 1.05 -9.10 5.50
C VAL A 84 -0.20 -9.92 5.17
N TYR A 85 -0.68 -10.73 6.12
CA TYR A 85 -1.83 -11.61 5.92
C TYR A 85 -3.19 -10.93 6.13
N THR A 86 -3.24 -9.71 6.66
CA THR A 86 -4.49 -8.95 6.71
C THR A 86 -4.93 -8.61 5.28
N LYS A 87 -6.14 -9.03 4.93
CA LYS A 87 -6.76 -8.71 3.65
C LYS A 87 -7.23 -7.26 3.66
N ARG A 88 -6.97 -6.51 2.57
CA ARG A 88 -7.43 -5.11 2.47
C ARG A 88 -8.93 -5.05 2.17
N THR A 89 -9.57 -3.93 2.52
CA THR A 89 -11.02 -3.73 2.38
C THR A 89 -11.52 -3.93 0.94
N ASP A 90 -10.77 -3.42 -0.04
CA ASP A 90 -11.14 -3.44 -1.46
C ASP A 90 -10.37 -4.48 -2.28
N GLU A 91 -9.69 -5.42 -1.61
CA GLU A 91 -8.88 -6.45 -2.27
C GLU A 91 -9.72 -7.71 -2.57
N THR A 92 -9.64 -8.20 -3.80
CA THR A 92 -10.25 -9.48 -4.20
C THR A 92 -9.50 -10.68 -3.60
N ASN A 93 -10.08 -11.88 -3.66
CA ASN A 93 -9.38 -13.07 -3.17
C ASN A 93 -8.15 -13.38 -4.04
N GLU A 94 -8.26 -13.17 -5.35
CA GLU A 94 -7.21 -13.38 -6.33
C GLU A 94 -6.05 -12.40 -6.11
N GLU A 95 -6.35 -11.11 -5.88
CA GLU A 95 -5.35 -10.09 -5.56
C GLU A 95 -4.66 -10.39 -4.22
N TYR A 96 -5.42 -10.77 -3.18
CA TYR A 96 -4.88 -11.17 -1.89
C TYR A 96 -3.87 -12.31 -1.99
N VAL A 97 -4.24 -13.40 -2.68
CA VAL A 97 -3.35 -14.55 -2.88
C VAL A 97 -2.14 -14.17 -3.73
N THR A 98 -2.35 -13.40 -4.80
CA THR A 98 -1.28 -12.95 -5.69
C THR A 98 -0.26 -12.09 -4.94
N ARG A 99 -0.73 -11.13 -4.14
CA ARG A 99 0.12 -10.26 -3.32
C ARG A 99 0.99 -11.06 -2.36
N ILE A 100 0.40 -11.93 -1.55
CA ILE A 100 1.16 -12.71 -0.57
C ILE A 100 2.16 -13.65 -1.26
N THR A 101 1.76 -14.27 -2.37
CA THR A 101 2.64 -15.15 -3.16
C THR A 101 3.83 -14.38 -3.75
N THR A 102 3.61 -13.15 -4.21
CA THR A 102 4.68 -12.27 -4.70
C THR A 102 5.62 -11.84 -3.55
N LEU A 103 5.07 -11.44 -2.40
CA LEU A 103 5.88 -11.07 -1.23
C LEU A 103 6.76 -12.23 -0.75
N ARG A 104 6.25 -13.47 -0.77
CA ARG A 104 7.03 -14.68 -0.45
C ARG A 104 8.20 -14.90 -1.41
N LYS A 105 8.05 -14.55 -2.69
CA LYS A 105 9.14 -14.63 -3.69
C LYS A 105 10.17 -13.52 -3.53
N MET A 106 9.72 -12.31 -3.17
CA MET A 106 10.58 -11.14 -3.00
C MET A 106 11.38 -11.19 -1.70
N PHE A 107 10.79 -11.71 -0.62
CA PHE A 107 11.40 -11.76 0.71
C PHE A 107 11.53 -13.21 1.22
N PRO A 108 12.18 -14.13 0.49
CA PRO A 108 12.11 -15.57 0.79
C PRO A 108 12.60 -15.95 2.18
N ASP A 109 13.55 -15.18 2.74
CA ASP A 109 14.14 -15.43 4.06
C ASP A 109 13.38 -14.77 5.22
N SER A 110 12.22 -14.16 4.94
CA SER A 110 11.44 -13.48 5.97
C SER A 110 10.88 -14.48 7.01
N PRO A 111 11.02 -14.18 8.31
CA PRO A 111 10.47 -15.03 9.37
C PRO A 111 8.93 -15.02 9.40
N ALA A 112 8.28 -14.08 8.69
CA ALA A 112 6.82 -14.03 8.59
C ALA A 112 6.21 -15.24 7.86
N TRP A 113 7.02 -16.01 7.12
CA TRP A 113 6.56 -17.20 6.40
C TRP A 113 6.53 -18.45 7.27
N THR A 114 7.19 -18.43 8.43
CA THR A 114 7.10 -19.55 9.36
C THR A 114 5.72 -19.56 10.01
N ASP A 115 5.01 -20.67 9.87
CA ASP A 115 3.68 -20.87 10.41
C ASP A 115 3.71 -21.63 11.74
N ASP A 116 2.86 -21.19 12.67
CA ASP A 116 2.50 -21.99 13.84
C ASP A 116 1.50 -23.08 13.46
N ASP A 117 1.31 -24.07 14.33
CA ASP A 117 0.40 -25.21 14.08
C ASP A 117 -1.05 -24.80 13.80
N SER A 118 -1.46 -23.59 14.21
CA SER A 118 -2.81 -23.07 14.03
C SER A 118 -2.99 -22.19 12.79
N LEU A 119 -1.91 -21.91 12.06
CA LEU A 119 -1.90 -20.96 10.94
C LEU A 119 -2.54 -19.61 11.30
N SER A 120 -2.30 -19.11 12.53
CA SER A 120 -3.09 -18.04 13.17
C SER A 120 -3.39 -16.83 12.27
N HIS A 121 -2.44 -16.44 11.41
CA HIS A 121 -2.63 -15.35 10.44
C HIS A 121 -2.79 -15.83 9.00
N SER A 122 -2.28 -17.02 8.64
CA SER A 122 -2.13 -17.49 7.26
C SER A 122 -3.21 -18.46 6.79
N ILE A 123 -4.13 -18.88 7.68
CA ILE A 123 -5.13 -19.90 7.37
C ILE A 123 -6.00 -19.54 6.15
N GLU A 124 -6.42 -18.28 6.04
CA GLU A 124 -7.28 -17.85 4.93
C GLU A 124 -6.52 -17.84 3.59
N TYR A 125 -5.25 -17.42 3.62
CA TYR A 125 -4.38 -17.50 2.45
C TYR A 125 -4.26 -18.92 1.93
N TYR A 126 -3.97 -19.90 2.79
CA TYR A 126 -3.83 -21.28 2.35
C TYR A 126 -5.15 -21.91 1.91
N LYS A 127 -6.27 -21.57 2.55
CA LYS A 127 -7.61 -21.97 2.09
C LYS A 127 -7.89 -21.49 0.67
N LEU A 128 -7.54 -20.25 0.35
CA LEU A 128 -7.74 -19.67 -0.98
C LEU A 128 -6.73 -20.22 -1.99
N LEU A 129 -5.46 -20.35 -1.60
CA LEU A 129 -4.38 -20.84 -2.47
C LEU A 129 -4.63 -22.27 -2.93
N TYR A 130 -5.08 -23.14 -2.02
CA TYR A 130 -5.35 -24.55 -2.30
C TYR A 130 -6.84 -24.84 -2.50
N LYS A 131 -7.65 -23.80 -2.72
CA LYS A 131 -9.06 -23.98 -3.06
C LYS A 131 -9.12 -24.75 -4.37
N GLN A 132 -9.95 -25.80 -4.39
CA GLN A 132 -10.24 -26.57 -5.59
C GLN A 132 -10.71 -25.63 -6.70
N GLN A 133 -10.06 -25.74 -7.85
CA GLN A 133 -10.40 -24.99 -9.05
C GLN A 133 -11.57 -25.65 -9.79
N PRO A 134 -12.36 -24.86 -10.53
CA PRO A 134 -13.45 -25.42 -11.34
C PRO A 134 -12.91 -26.50 -12.31
N GLY A 135 -13.41 -27.73 -12.18
CA GLY A 135 -13.03 -28.86 -13.02
C GLY A 135 -12.00 -29.82 -12.40
N GLU A 136 -11.46 -29.52 -11.22
CA GLU A 136 -10.65 -30.48 -10.47
C GLU A 136 -11.55 -31.54 -9.79
N THR A 137 -11.13 -32.80 -9.84
CA THR A 137 -11.80 -33.92 -9.16
C THR A 137 -11.04 -34.31 -7.90
N SER A 138 -11.74 -34.84 -6.90
CA SER A 138 -11.14 -35.35 -5.65
C SER A 138 -10.76 -36.83 -5.74
N GLU A 139 -10.52 -37.33 -6.96
CA GLU A 139 -10.34 -38.76 -7.29
C GLU A 139 -8.88 -39.13 -7.51
#